data_AF-A0A1G6E4G9-F1
#
_entry.id   AF-A0A1G6E4G9-F1
#
_cell.length_a   1.000
_cell.length_b   1.000
_cell.length_c   1.000
_cell.angle_alpha   90.00
_cell.angle_beta   90.00
_cell.angle_gamma   90.00
#
_symmetry.space_group_name_H-M   'P 1'
#
loop_
_entity.id
_entity.type
_entity.pdbx_description
1 polymer ?
#
loop_
_entity_poly.entity_id
_entity_poly.type
_entity_poly.pdbx_seq_one_letter_code
_entity_poly.pdbx_strand_id
1 'polypeptide(L)'
;MKKAVVTALVLALAIGASGCGEKKDENVTIIGGADGPTSIYLAPSSDKDEVLSGTWQTASIGYEADGDMQPEYYVQFEGLQINYGHMKDGDFIVDHTDDISYLDEIEPGKYIVQAESSTGVQYTLKTADSDNDVLEYYETWNEDEFPDAYRGGASLTRCN
;
A
#
# COMPACT_ATOMS: atom_id res chain seq x y z
N MET A 1 -41.15 -60.88 -11.34
CA MET A 1 -40.00 -61.74 -11.72
C MET A 1 -38.90 -60.88 -12.32
N LYS A 2 -37.78 -60.71 -11.61
CA LYS A 2 -36.39 -60.81 -12.09
C LYS A 2 -35.46 -60.42 -10.93
N LYS A 3 -34.45 -61.25 -10.75
CA LYS A 3 -33.54 -61.37 -9.62
C LYS A 3 -32.43 -60.31 -9.72
N ALA A 4 -31.90 -59.81 -8.60
CA ALA A 4 -30.46 -59.67 -8.40
C ALA A 4 -30.16 -59.28 -6.94
N VAL A 5 -29.69 -60.23 -6.15
CA VAL A 5 -28.30 -60.37 -5.65
C VAL A 5 -28.05 -59.57 -4.38
N VAL A 6 -28.12 -60.33 -3.29
CA VAL A 6 -27.56 -60.06 -1.97
C VAL A 6 -26.03 -60.13 -2.08
N THR A 7 -25.33 -59.09 -1.61
CA THR A 7 -23.98 -59.25 -1.06
C THR A 7 -23.84 -58.32 0.14
N ALA A 8 -24.02 -58.90 1.32
CA ALA A 8 -23.55 -58.33 2.58
C ALA A 8 -22.10 -58.81 2.78
N LEU A 9 -21.17 -57.89 3.05
CA LEU A 9 -19.92 -58.22 3.73
C LEU A 9 -19.59 -57.13 4.74
N VAL A 10 -19.09 -57.59 5.87
CA VAL A 10 -19.17 -57.03 7.22
C VAL A 10 -17.90 -56.24 7.56
N LEU A 11 -18.12 -55.03 8.12
CA LEU A 11 -17.48 -54.40 9.28
C LEU A 11 -15.96 -54.58 9.53
N ALA A 12 -15.25 -53.45 9.63
CA ALA A 12 -14.20 -53.25 10.63
C ALA A 12 -14.20 -51.78 11.12
N LEU A 13 -14.44 -51.62 12.42
CA LEU A 13 -14.31 -50.38 13.19
C LEU A 13 -12.83 -50.05 13.41
N ALA A 14 -12.46 -48.78 13.24
CA ALA A 14 -11.32 -48.18 13.94
C ALA A 14 -11.75 -46.82 14.49
N ILE A 15 -11.88 -46.76 15.82
CA ILE A 15 -12.11 -45.54 16.60
C ILE A 15 -10.74 -44.85 16.72
N GLY A 16 -10.60 -43.68 16.10
CA GLY A 16 -9.49 -42.75 16.34
C GLY A 16 -10.04 -41.51 17.04
N ALA A 17 -9.59 -41.30 18.27
CA ALA A 17 -9.99 -40.21 19.14
C ALA A 17 -9.38 -38.86 18.72
N SER A 18 -9.93 -37.81 19.35
CA SER A 18 -9.35 -36.49 19.58
C SER A 18 -9.11 -35.59 18.36
N GLY A 19 -9.82 -34.47 18.37
CA GLY A 19 -9.51 -33.30 17.56
C GLY A 19 -10.66 -32.32 17.61
N CYS A 20 -10.78 -31.56 18.71
CA CYS A 20 -11.39 -30.25 18.63
C CYS A 20 -10.80 -29.57 17.39
N GLY A 21 -11.65 -29.15 16.46
CA GLY A 21 -11.21 -28.30 15.36
C GLY A 21 -10.74 -26.98 15.95
N GLU A 22 -9.45 -26.91 16.27
CA GLU A 22 -8.71 -25.66 16.33
C GLU A 22 -8.90 -25.00 14.97
N LYS A 23 -9.57 -23.84 15.00
CA LYS A 23 -9.45 -22.87 13.92
C LYS A 23 -7.97 -22.53 13.87
N LYS A 24 -7.26 -23.09 12.90
CA LYS A 24 -5.92 -22.63 12.55
C LYS A 24 -6.10 -21.21 12.02
N ASP A 25 -5.67 -20.25 12.82
CA ASP A 25 -5.30 -18.92 12.36
C ASP A 25 -4.14 -19.10 11.36
N GLU A 26 -4.49 -19.06 10.08
CA GLU A 26 -3.58 -18.85 8.95
C GLU A 26 -3.55 -17.32 8.76
N ASN A 27 -2.47 -16.56 8.75
CA ASN A 27 -1.09 -16.80 8.39
C ASN A 27 -0.27 -15.64 9.01
N VAL A 28 0.51 -15.88 10.07
CA VAL A 28 1.57 -14.95 10.48
C VAL A 28 2.88 -15.72 10.38
N THR A 29 3.54 -15.60 9.23
CA THR A 29 4.91 -16.10 9.08
C THR A 29 5.85 -15.02 9.61
N ILE A 30 6.25 -15.15 10.88
CA ILE A 30 7.31 -14.33 11.48
C ILE A 30 8.65 -14.88 11.01
N ILE A 31 9.27 -14.27 10.00
CA ILE A 31 10.65 -14.58 9.59
C ILE A 31 11.59 -13.71 10.43
N GLY A 32 11.99 -14.22 11.61
CA GLY A 32 12.94 -13.55 12.49
C GLY A 32 14.38 -13.63 11.96
N GLY A 33 14.87 -12.55 11.37
CA GLY A 33 16.29 -12.29 11.09
C GLY A 33 16.84 -11.27 12.09
N ALA A 34 17.98 -11.55 12.69
CA ALA A 34 18.39 -11.01 13.99
C ALA A 34 18.99 -9.59 14.03
N ASP A 35 18.95 -8.76 12.99
CA ASP A 35 19.68 -7.47 13.00
C ASP A 35 19.01 -6.31 12.24
N GLY A 36 17.86 -5.82 12.72
CA GLY A 36 17.19 -4.59 12.25
C GLY A 36 15.73 -4.49 12.74
N PRO A 37 15.07 -3.31 12.74
CA PRO A 37 13.65 -3.23 13.05
C PRO A 37 12.88 -4.16 12.11
N THR A 38 12.18 -5.12 12.70
CA THR A 38 11.36 -6.09 11.96
C THR A 38 10.20 -5.35 11.32
N SER A 39 10.23 -5.15 10.00
CA SER A 39 9.11 -4.62 9.24
C SER A 39 7.95 -5.62 9.30
N ILE A 40 6.87 -5.21 9.96
CA ILE A 40 5.63 -5.99 10.03
C ILE A 40 4.91 -5.80 8.70
N TYR A 41 4.85 -6.88 7.91
CA TYR A 41 3.99 -6.91 6.73
C TYR A 41 2.53 -7.09 7.18
N LEU A 42 1.79 -5.99 7.21
CA LEU A 42 0.33 -6.02 7.26
C LEU A 42 -0.15 -6.20 5.81
N ALA A 43 -0.63 -7.40 5.47
CA ALA A 43 -1.41 -7.57 4.25
C ALA A 43 -2.58 -6.56 4.27
N PRO A 44 -2.87 -5.87 3.16
CA PRO A 44 -3.91 -4.86 3.12
C PRO A 44 -5.26 -5.51 3.48
N SER A 45 -5.81 -5.09 4.61
CA SER A 45 -7.23 -5.28 4.90
C SER A 45 -8.00 -4.34 3.99
N SER A 46 -8.97 -4.87 3.26
CA SER A 46 -9.76 -4.26 2.18
C SER A 46 -10.48 -2.93 2.46
N ASP A 47 -10.29 -2.33 3.64
CA ASP A 47 -10.82 -1.02 4.03
C ASP A 47 -9.74 0.09 3.98
N LYS A 48 -8.45 -0.25 3.84
CA LYS A 48 -7.33 0.71 3.78
C LYS A 48 -7.09 1.33 2.39
N ASP A 49 -7.71 0.76 1.36
CA ASP A 49 -7.56 1.23 -0.03
C ASP A 49 -8.22 2.61 -0.28
N GLU A 50 -9.07 3.09 0.64
CA GLU A 50 -9.82 4.33 0.41
C GLU A 50 -9.02 5.61 0.71
N VAL A 51 -8.06 5.62 1.65
CA VAL A 51 -7.53 6.91 2.14
C VAL A 51 -6.48 7.51 1.22
N LEU A 52 -5.57 6.72 0.63
CA LEU A 52 -4.65 7.22 -0.41
C LEU A 52 -5.30 7.28 -1.80
N SER A 53 -6.58 6.88 -1.91
CA SER A 53 -7.31 6.90 -3.18
C SER A 53 -7.49 8.30 -3.75
N GLY A 54 -7.77 8.36 -5.05
CA GLY A 54 -7.95 9.59 -5.79
C GLY A 54 -6.64 10.13 -6.35
N THR A 55 -6.72 11.35 -6.89
CA THR A 55 -5.59 12.03 -7.51
C THR A 55 -5.01 13.05 -6.55
N TRP A 56 -3.69 13.05 -6.46
CA TRP A 56 -2.89 14.04 -5.74
C TRP A 56 -2.08 14.86 -6.74
N GLN A 57 -1.54 15.99 -6.31
CA GLN A 57 -0.68 16.82 -7.12
C GLN A 57 0.49 17.38 -6.31
N THR A 58 1.63 17.54 -6.94
CA THR A 58 2.78 18.23 -6.32
C THR A 58 2.46 19.69 -6.04
N ALA A 59 3.02 20.25 -4.98
CA ALA A 59 2.89 21.67 -4.68
C ALA A 59 3.68 22.56 -5.67
N SER A 60 4.69 22.02 -6.35
CA SER A 60 5.40 22.69 -7.44
C SER A 60 4.54 22.76 -8.70
N ILE A 61 4.67 23.88 -9.41
CA ILE A 61 4.07 24.11 -10.73
C ILE A 61 5.14 23.84 -11.78
N GLY A 62 4.87 22.93 -12.72
CA GLY A 62 5.85 22.48 -13.69
C GLY A 62 5.78 23.18 -15.04
N TYR A 63 4.57 23.41 -15.56
CA TYR A 63 4.38 23.88 -16.93
C TYR A 63 2.98 24.48 -17.16
N GLU A 64 2.75 25.05 -18.34
CA GLU A 64 1.45 25.53 -18.79
C GLU A 64 0.89 24.58 -19.84
N ALA A 65 -0.38 24.18 -19.71
CA ALA A 65 -1.12 23.41 -20.70
C ALA A 65 -2.55 23.94 -20.81
N ASP A 66 -3.04 24.08 -22.04
CA ASP A 66 -4.38 24.57 -22.35
C ASP A 66 -4.74 25.92 -21.70
N GLY A 67 -3.74 26.75 -21.43
CA GLY A 67 -3.89 28.08 -20.82
C GLY A 67 -3.91 28.07 -19.28
N ASP A 68 -3.73 26.91 -18.65
CA ASP A 68 -3.70 26.74 -17.21
C ASP A 68 -2.33 26.23 -16.73
N MET A 69 -1.88 26.76 -15.59
CA MET A 69 -0.67 26.29 -14.91
C MET A 69 -0.92 24.91 -14.29
N GLN A 70 -0.08 23.94 -14.63
CA GLN A 70 -0.17 22.56 -14.19
C GLN A 70 0.85 22.27 -13.09
N PRO A 71 0.54 21.37 -12.13
CA PRO A 71 1.54 20.87 -11.21
C PRO A 71 2.68 20.17 -11.97
N GLU A 72 3.81 20.00 -11.32
CA GLU A 72 4.91 19.21 -11.87
C GLU A 72 4.48 17.77 -12.13
N TYR A 73 3.76 17.17 -11.18
CA TYR A 73 3.12 15.87 -11.36
C TYR A 73 1.74 15.80 -10.71
N TYR A 74 0.87 15.01 -11.34
CA TYR A 74 -0.25 14.36 -10.68
C TYR A 74 0.19 12.97 -10.19
N VAL A 75 -0.40 12.50 -9.10
CA VAL A 75 -0.01 11.24 -8.44
C VAL A 75 -1.23 10.42 -8.08
N GLN A 76 -1.19 9.12 -8.33
CA GLN A 76 -2.20 8.14 -7.90
C GLN A 76 -1.52 6.95 -7.23
N PHE A 77 -2.08 6.49 -6.12
CA PHE A 77 -1.61 5.30 -5.41
C PHE A 77 -2.43 4.09 -5.86
N GLU A 78 -1.76 3.02 -6.28
CA GLU A 78 -2.39 1.76 -6.69
C GLU A 78 -1.69 0.58 -6.04
N GLY A 79 -2.26 0.06 -4.95
CA GLY A 79 -1.63 -1.00 -4.16
C GLY A 79 -0.28 -0.57 -3.60
N LEU A 80 0.80 -1.23 -4.05
CA LEU A 80 2.19 -0.92 -3.64
C LEU A 80 2.93 -0.08 -4.69
N GLN A 81 2.20 0.67 -5.52
CA GLN A 81 2.78 1.51 -6.54
C GLN A 81 2.34 2.97 -6.37
N ILE A 82 3.26 3.88 -6.65
CA ILE A 82 3.01 5.31 -6.76
C ILE A 82 3.14 5.67 -8.23
N ASN A 83 2.03 5.94 -8.88
CA ASN A 83 1.99 6.34 -10.28
C ASN A 83 2.06 7.86 -10.38
N TYR A 84 3.10 8.36 -11.03
CA TYR A 84 3.30 9.77 -11.34
C TYR A 84 2.94 10.01 -12.80
N GLY A 85 2.26 11.11 -13.09
CA GLY A 85 1.77 11.38 -14.43
C GLY A 85 1.25 12.80 -14.64
N HIS A 86 0.55 12.97 -15.75
CA HIS A 86 -0.12 14.21 -16.11
C HIS A 86 -1.57 13.98 -16.52
N MET A 87 -2.38 15.03 -16.45
CA MET A 87 -3.75 15.00 -16.96
C MET A 87 -3.77 15.38 -18.44
N LYS A 88 -4.51 14.61 -19.24
CA LYS A 88 -4.75 14.90 -20.66
C LYS A 88 -6.18 14.53 -21.03
N ASP A 89 -6.93 15.49 -21.58
CA ASP A 89 -8.33 15.29 -21.98
C ASP A 89 -9.23 14.75 -20.83
N GLY A 90 -8.86 15.01 -19.57
CA GLY A 90 -9.54 14.51 -18.37
C GLY A 90 -9.07 13.14 -17.88
N ASP A 91 -8.17 12.48 -18.61
CA ASP A 91 -7.59 11.19 -18.25
C ASP A 91 -6.21 11.36 -17.59
N PHE A 92 -5.92 10.52 -16.60
CA PHE A 92 -4.60 10.43 -15.98
C PHE A 92 -3.68 9.55 -16.81
N ILE A 93 -2.57 10.11 -17.29
CA ILE A 93 -1.58 9.43 -18.12
C ILE A 93 -0.31 9.24 -17.29
N VAL A 94 0.04 7.97 -17.03
CA VAL A 94 1.23 7.60 -16.26
C VAL A 94 2.50 7.92 -17.05
N ASP A 95 3.41 8.67 -16.42
CA ASP A 95 4.75 8.97 -16.93
C ASP A 95 5.80 8.03 -16.33
N HIS A 96 5.73 7.80 -15.01
CA HIS A 96 6.57 6.82 -14.32
C HIS A 96 5.89 6.26 -13.08
N THR A 97 6.45 5.17 -12.55
CA THR A 97 5.96 4.48 -11.37
C THR A 97 7.11 4.19 -10.43
N ASP A 98 6.89 4.44 -9.15
CA ASP A 98 7.78 4.05 -8.07
C ASP A 98 7.13 2.93 -7.24
N ASP A 99 7.96 2.05 -6.68
CA ASP A 99 7.50 0.95 -5.83
C ASP A 99 7.55 1.34 -4.35
N ILE A 100 6.44 1.06 -3.65
CA ILE A 100 6.30 1.29 -2.21
C ILE A 100 6.97 0.13 -1.47
N SER A 101 7.97 0.47 -0.66
CA SER A 101 8.68 -0.47 0.21
C SER A 101 8.02 -0.60 1.59
N TYR A 102 7.38 0.46 2.06
CA TYR A 102 6.68 0.48 3.34
C TYR A 102 5.44 1.37 3.26
N LEU A 103 4.34 0.89 3.82
CA LEU A 103 3.08 1.63 3.96
C LEU A 103 2.48 1.29 5.31
N ASP A 104 2.22 2.31 6.13
CA ASP A 104 1.53 2.14 7.40
C ASP A 104 0.59 3.31 7.71
N GLU A 105 -0.43 3.02 8.49
CA GLU A 105 -1.37 4.02 9.03
C GLU A 105 -0.97 4.29 10.49
N ILE A 106 -0.36 5.44 10.74
CA ILE A 106 0.23 5.79 12.04
C ILE A 106 -0.80 6.36 13.02
N GLU A 107 -1.83 7.02 12.50
CA GLU A 107 -3.03 7.47 13.22
C GLU A 107 -4.22 7.32 12.28
N PRO A 108 -5.47 7.26 12.75
CA PRO A 108 -6.63 7.17 11.87
C PRO A 108 -6.64 8.27 10.81
N GLY A 109 -6.50 7.88 9.53
CA GLY A 109 -6.44 8.81 8.40
C GLY A 109 -5.06 9.44 8.13
N LYS A 110 -4.01 9.05 8.86
CA LYS A 110 -2.64 9.52 8.66
C LYS A 110 -1.71 8.37 8.33
N TYR A 111 -0.93 8.57 7.28
CA TYR A 111 -0.14 7.53 6.66
C TYR A 111 1.33 7.93 6.60
N ILE A 112 2.17 6.91 6.58
CA ILE A 112 3.57 7.02 6.18
C ILE A 112 3.81 6.03 5.03
N VAL A 113 4.40 6.53 3.95
CA VAL A 113 4.72 5.77 2.74
C VAL A 113 6.20 5.94 2.47
N GLN A 114 6.96 4.86 2.43
CA GLN A 114 8.36 4.88 2.02
C GLN A 114 8.50 4.17 0.68
N ALA A 115 9.15 4.86 -0.26
CA ALA A 115 9.37 4.37 -1.61
C ALA A 115 10.79 4.72 -2.06
N GLU A 116 11.23 4.05 -3.13
CA GLU A 116 12.46 4.35 -3.83
C GLU A 116 12.12 4.74 -5.27
N SER A 117 12.63 5.88 -5.72
CA SER A 117 12.38 6.34 -7.07
C SER A 117 13.06 5.45 -8.11
N SER A 118 12.59 5.50 -9.34
CA SER A 118 13.29 4.86 -10.48
C SER A 118 14.76 5.25 -10.66
N THR A 119 15.21 6.36 -10.05
CA THR A 119 16.61 6.82 -10.05
C THR A 119 17.40 6.41 -8.79
N GLY A 120 16.78 5.67 -7.86
CA GLY A 120 17.40 5.16 -6.63
C GLY A 120 17.33 6.15 -5.46
N VAL A 121 16.45 7.16 -5.51
CA VAL A 121 16.26 8.11 -4.41
C VAL A 121 15.24 7.54 -3.44
N GLN A 122 15.65 7.34 -2.19
CA GLN A 122 14.76 6.90 -1.12
C GLN A 122 14.03 8.09 -0.52
N TYR A 123 12.71 7.99 -0.40
CA TYR A 123 11.89 9.06 0.15
C TYR A 123 10.71 8.55 0.98
N THR A 124 10.21 9.44 1.82
CA THR A 124 9.03 9.26 2.66
C THR A 124 7.98 10.30 2.31
N LEU A 125 6.74 9.86 2.08
CA LEU A 125 5.54 10.69 2.10
C LEU A 125 4.83 10.45 3.43
N LYS A 126 4.66 11.51 4.23
CA LYS A 126 3.95 11.43 5.52
C LYS A 126 2.76 12.38 5.51
N THR A 127 1.59 11.92 5.95
CA THR A 127 0.45 12.82 6.15
C THR A 127 0.80 13.94 7.12
N ALA A 128 0.54 15.18 6.72
CA ALA A 128 0.85 16.35 7.53
C ALA A 128 0.07 16.30 8.85
N ASP A 129 0.69 16.72 9.94
CA ASP A 129 0.05 16.65 11.26
C ASP A 129 -1.21 17.51 11.36
N SER A 130 -1.30 18.57 10.57
CA SER A 130 -2.39 19.54 10.56
C SER A 130 -3.47 19.29 9.50
N ASP A 131 -3.21 18.45 8.49
CA ASP A 131 -4.06 18.32 7.31
C ASP A 131 -3.93 16.94 6.66
N ASN A 132 -5.04 16.21 6.59
CA ASN A 132 -5.07 14.86 6.01
C ASN A 132 -5.05 14.85 4.47
N ASP A 133 -5.23 16.01 3.85
CA ASP A 133 -5.17 16.19 2.40
C ASP A 133 -3.80 16.70 1.94
N VAL A 134 -2.78 16.63 2.81
CA VAL A 134 -1.39 16.94 2.51
C VAL A 134 -0.48 15.78 2.90
N LEU A 135 0.39 15.38 1.96
CA LEU A 135 1.50 14.47 2.21
C LEU A 135 2.82 15.26 2.10
N GLU A 136 3.54 15.37 3.21
CA GLU A 136 4.86 15.99 3.28
C GLU A 136 5.91 15.05 2.70
N TYR A 137 6.75 15.56 1.80
CA TYR A 137 7.83 14.80 1.18
C TYR A 137 9.15 15.02 1.92
N TYR A 138 9.81 13.91 2.25
CA TYR A 138 11.15 13.87 2.81
C TYR A 138 12.04 12.96 1.96
N GLU A 139 13.16 13.46 1.45
CA GLU A 139 14.11 12.71 0.63
C GLU A 139 15.02 11.81 1.48
N THR A 140 14.41 11.00 2.35
CA THR A 140 15.05 10.02 3.23
C THR A 140 14.01 9.05 3.78
N TRP A 141 14.45 7.88 4.22
CA TRP A 141 13.65 6.97 5.06
C TRP A 141 13.91 7.17 6.56
N ASN A 142 14.92 7.95 6.94
CA ASN A 142 15.29 8.18 8.32
C ASN A 142 14.55 9.39 8.90
N GLU A 143 13.65 9.16 9.87
CA GLU A 143 12.87 10.22 10.51
C GLU A 143 13.74 11.28 11.20
N ASP A 144 14.90 10.90 11.73
CA ASP A 144 15.84 11.84 12.37
C ASP A 144 16.39 12.87 11.37
N GLU A 145 16.33 12.60 10.06
CA GLU A 145 16.82 13.46 8.99
C GLU A 145 15.71 14.32 8.36
N PHE A 146 14.44 14.15 8.75
CA PHE A 146 13.30 14.89 8.18
C PHE A 146 13.48 16.42 8.17
N PRO A 147 14.02 17.06 9.21
CA PRO A 147 14.22 18.52 9.20
C PRO A 147 15.09 19.02 8.04
N ASP A 148 16.05 18.21 7.60
CA ASP A 148 17.00 18.55 6.53
C ASP A 148 16.58 17.95 5.16
N ALA A 149 15.80 16.87 5.19
CA ALA A 149 15.35 16.15 4.00
C ALA A 149 14.01 16.65 3.44
N TYR A 150 13.31 17.56 4.12
CA TYR A 150 12.02 18.09 3.65
C TYR A 150 12.13 18.78 2.29
N ARG A 151 11.16 18.52 1.41
CA ARG A 151 11.04 19.15 0.08
C ARG A 151 9.60 19.59 -0.17
N GLY A 152 9.27 20.80 0.27
CA GLY A 152 7.91 21.33 0.12
C GLY A 152 7.37 21.38 -1.31
N GLY A 153 8.22 21.48 -2.34
CA GLY A 153 7.78 21.42 -3.74
C GLY A 153 7.33 20.02 -4.18
N ALA A 154 7.93 18.97 -3.63
CA ALA A 154 7.60 17.58 -3.93
C ALA A 154 6.49 17.01 -3.02
N SER A 155 6.11 17.74 -1.95
CA SER A 155 4.94 17.43 -1.15
C SER A 155 3.68 17.42 -2.01
N LEU A 156 2.72 16.57 -1.63
CA LEU A 156 1.50 16.34 -2.38
C LEU A 156 0.31 16.95 -1.67
N THR A 157 -0.64 17.50 -2.43
CA THR A 157 -1.96 17.90 -1.96
C THR A 157 -3.01 17.12 -2.73
N ARG A 158 -4.07 16.68 -2.06
CA ARG A 158 -5.18 15.97 -2.72
C ARG A 158 -5.90 16.91 -3.71
N CYS A 159 -6.25 16.42 -4.89
CA CYS A 159 -7.12 17.13 -5.80
C CYS A 159 -8.56 17.09 -5.27
N ASN A 160 -9.28 18.21 -5.36
CA ASN A 160 -10.70 18.32 -4.99
C ASN A 160 -11.63 17.74 -6.06
#